data_AF-A0AAW1A2D3-F1
#
_entry.id   AF-A0AAW1A2D3-F1
#
_cell.length_a   1.000
_cell.length_b   1.000
_cell.length_c   1.000
_cell.angle_alpha   90.00
_cell.angle_beta   90.00
_cell.angle_gamma   90.00
#
_symmetry.space_group_name_H-M   'P 1'
#
loop_
_entity.id
_entity.type
_entity.pdbx_description
1 polymer ?
#
loop_
_entity_poly.entity_id
_entity_poly.type
_entity_poly.pdbx_seq_one_letter_code
_entity_poly.pdbx_strand_id
1 'polypeptide(L)'
;MSTRNMFSKFFNFLFLLIVVIATSLAAESEETRKCVPGKRYNDRCNYYTCSNTKVDFCTMKECYNTNPVTSILETMELLPAPPDF
;
A
#
# COMPACT_ATOMS: atom_id res chain seq x y z
N MET A 1 -37.92 -32.29 -15.46
CA MET A 1 -36.99 -31.99 -14.36
C MET A 1 -36.19 -30.73 -14.70
N SER A 2 -36.64 -29.58 -14.17
CA SER A 2 -35.86 -28.38 -13.81
C SER A 2 -34.77 -27.80 -14.73
N THR A 3 -35.06 -27.51 -16.00
CA THR A 3 -34.21 -26.61 -16.82
C THR A 3 -34.25 -25.16 -16.36
N ARG A 4 -35.39 -24.73 -15.78
CA ARG A 4 -35.61 -23.38 -15.25
C ARG A 4 -34.70 -23.05 -14.06
N ASN A 5 -34.44 -24.01 -13.18
CA ASN A 5 -33.49 -23.82 -12.07
C ASN A 5 -32.05 -23.89 -12.54
N MET A 6 -31.74 -24.62 -13.60
CA MET A 6 -30.38 -24.73 -14.12
C MET A 6 -29.97 -23.43 -14.84
N PHE A 7 -30.89 -22.83 -15.62
CA PHE A 7 -30.69 -21.55 -16.29
C PHE A 7 -30.64 -20.38 -15.29
N SER A 8 -31.52 -20.38 -14.28
CA SER A 8 -31.48 -19.40 -13.19
C SER A 8 -30.18 -19.49 -12.38
N LYS A 9 -29.71 -20.70 -12.03
CA LYS A 9 -28.42 -20.88 -11.36
C LYS A 9 -27.26 -20.38 -12.22
N PHE A 10 -27.27 -20.67 -13.52
CA PHE A 10 -26.24 -20.20 -14.45
C PHE A 10 -26.18 -18.66 -14.49
N PHE A 11 -27.33 -17.98 -14.58
CA PHE A 11 -27.36 -16.51 -14.53
C PHE A 11 -26.92 -15.94 -13.19
N ASN A 12 -27.25 -16.59 -12.07
CA ASN A 12 -26.78 -16.16 -10.76
C ASN A 12 -25.26 -16.34 -10.62
N PHE A 13 -24.70 -17.46 -11.09
CA PHE A 13 -23.24 -17.66 -11.11
C PHE A 13 -22.55 -16.66 -12.02
N LEU A 14 -23.11 -16.37 -13.20
CA LEU A 14 -22.58 -15.37 -14.12
C LEU A 14 -22.62 -13.97 -13.50
N PHE A 15 -23.73 -13.61 -12.84
CA PHE A 15 -23.87 -12.33 -12.14
C PHE A 15 -22.87 -12.21 -10.99
N LEU A 16 -22.69 -13.26 -10.18
CA LEU A 16 -21.70 -13.29 -9.11
C LEU A 16 -20.27 -13.15 -9.63
N LEU A 17 -19.93 -13.82 -10.74
CA LEU A 17 -18.63 -13.66 -11.40
C LEU A 17 -18.42 -12.22 -11.88
N ILE A 18 -19.43 -11.61 -12.50
CA ILE A 18 -19.36 -10.20 -12.95
C ILE A 18 -19.17 -9.26 -11.76
N VAL A 19 -19.87 -9.48 -10.65
CA VAL A 19 -19.73 -8.68 -9.43
C VAL A 19 -18.31 -8.82 -8.85
N VAL A 20 -17.77 -10.03 -8.75
CA VAL A 20 -16.40 -10.26 -8.26
C VAL A 20 -15.36 -9.55 -9.14
N ILE A 21 -15.47 -9.66 -10.46
CA ILE A 21 -14.58 -8.99 -11.42
C ILE A 21 -14.70 -7.46 -11.31
N ALA A 22 -15.91 -6.93 -11.17
CA ALA A 22 -16.14 -5.50 -11.02
C ALA A 22 -15.56 -4.96 -9.70
N THR A 23 -15.66 -5.71 -8.60
CA THR A 23 -15.09 -5.31 -7.31
C THR A 23 -13.56 -5.34 -7.28
N SER A 24 -12.91 -6.26 -7.99
CA SER A 24 -11.44 -6.30 -8.03
C SER A 24 -10.81 -5.10 -8.75
N LEU A 25 -11.54 -4.45 -9.67
CA LEU A 25 -11.08 -3.24 -10.35
C LEU A 25 -11.15 -1.98 -9.48
N ALA A 26 -11.92 -2.00 -8.38
CA ALA A 26 -12.08 -0.85 -7.50
C ALA A 26 -11.02 -0.77 -6.40
N ALA A 27 -10.11 -1.74 -6.32
CA ALA A 27 -9.06 -1.84 -5.31
C ALA A 27 -7.69 -1.45 -5.88
N GLU A 28 -7.58 -0.27 -6.48
CA GLU A 28 -6.29 0.38 -6.73
C GLU A 28 -6.47 1.89 -6.63
N SER A 29 -6.52 2.37 -5.39
CA SER A 29 -6.06 3.72 -5.08
C SER A 29 -5.07 3.63 -3.93
N GLU A 30 -3.97 2.91 -4.17
CA GLU A 30 -2.68 3.42 -3.70
C GLU A 30 -2.57 4.79 -4.39
N GLU A 31 -3.03 5.82 -3.70
CA GLU A 31 -2.79 7.19 -4.11
C GLU A 31 -1.28 7.27 -4.34
N THR A 32 -0.87 7.31 -5.61
CA THR A 32 0.51 7.60 -5.97
C THR A 32 0.74 9.00 -5.45
N ARG A 33 1.13 9.08 -4.16
CA ARG A 33 1.26 10.34 -3.46
C ARG A 33 2.29 11.13 -4.23
N LYS A 34 1.79 12.18 -4.88
CA LYS A 34 2.58 13.04 -5.72
C LYS A 34 3.41 13.90 -4.78
N CYS A 35 4.57 13.39 -4.38
CA CYS A 35 5.54 14.14 -3.62
C CYS A 35 6.01 15.37 -4.42
N VAL A 36 6.53 16.38 -3.72
CA VAL A 36 7.09 17.59 -4.38
C VAL A 36 8.49 17.28 -4.91
N PRO A 37 8.75 17.40 -6.24
CA PRO A 37 10.05 17.11 -6.83
C PRO A 37 11.23 17.76 -6.11
N GLY A 38 12.27 16.98 -5.84
CA GLY A 38 13.47 17.44 -5.14
C GLY A 38 13.35 17.51 -3.62
N LYS A 39 12.15 17.35 -3.04
CA LYS A 39 11.99 17.19 -1.59
C LYS A 39 12.68 15.92 -1.12
N ARG A 40 13.15 15.98 0.13
CA ARG A 40 13.91 14.94 0.81
C ARG A 40 13.50 14.93 2.27
N TYR A 41 13.37 13.75 2.86
CA TYR A 41 13.21 13.61 4.30
C TYR A 41 13.91 12.34 4.80
N ASN A 42 14.14 12.27 6.11
CA ASN A 42 14.67 11.09 6.76
C ASN A 42 13.58 10.49 7.64
N ASP A 43 13.31 9.20 7.44
CA ASP A 43 12.61 8.39 8.44
C ASP A 43 13.65 7.58 9.19
N ARG A 44 14.01 8.04 10.39
CA ARG A 44 15.06 7.43 11.21
C ARG A 44 16.39 7.30 10.44
N CYS A 45 16.71 6.08 10.00
CA CYS A 45 17.93 5.74 9.27
C CYS A 45 17.72 5.65 7.75
N ASN A 46 16.46 5.68 7.29
CA ASN A 46 16.08 5.64 5.89
C ASN A 46 15.98 7.04 5.30
N TYR A 47 16.49 7.17 4.08
CA TYR A 47 16.50 8.41 3.33
C TYR A 47 15.51 8.33 2.19
N TYR A 48 14.67 9.35 2.07
CA TYR A 48 13.65 9.47 1.04
C TYR A 48 13.95 10.65 0.13
N THR A 49 13.74 10.48 -1.17
CA THR A 49 13.83 11.55 -2.16
C THR A 49 12.68 11.48 -3.15
N CYS A 50 12.09 12.63 -3.43
CA CYS A 50 11.11 12.76 -4.50
C CYS A 50 11.81 13.06 -5.83
N SER A 51 11.59 12.22 -6.83
CA SER A 51 12.11 12.43 -8.18
C SER A 51 11.31 13.47 -8.97
N ASN A 52 11.85 13.90 -10.12
CA ASN A 52 11.16 14.81 -11.03
C ASN A 52 9.86 14.23 -11.62
N THR A 53 9.74 12.90 -11.65
CA THR A 53 8.52 12.19 -12.07
C THR A 53 7.50 12.03 -10.94
N LYS A 54 7.71 12.66 -9.78
CA LYS A 54 6.87 12.55 -8.57
C LYS A 54 6.76 11.12 -8.02
N VAL A 55 7.81 10.34 -8.24
CA VAL A 55 8.01 9.01 -7.66
C VAL A 55 8.98 9.16 -6.51
N ASP A 56 8.63 8.63 -5.35
CA ASP A 56 9.51 8.59 -4.19
C ASP A 56 10.49 7.42 -4.29
N PHE A 57 11.70 7.64 -3.79
CA PHE A 57 12.74 6.62 -3.68
C PHE A 57 13.24 6.59 -2.25
N CYS A 58 13.33 5.39 -1.68
CA CYS A 58 13.71 5.16 -0.30
C CYS A 58 14.85 4.15 -0.20
N THR A 59 15.76 4.36 0.76
CA THR A 59 16.67 3.29 1.19
C THR A 59 15.93 2.25 2.02
N MET A 60 16.28 0.96 1.94
CA MET A 60 15.61 -0.09 2.70
C MET A 60 16.50 -0.62 3.83
N LYS A 61 16.77 0.21 4.82
CA LYS A 61 17.52 -0.16 6.03
C LYS A 61 16.55 -0.51 7.15
N GLU A 62 16.91 -1.51 7.94
CA GLU A 62 16.25 -1.75 9.20
C GLU A 62 16.83 -0.79 10.26
N CYS A 63 15.97 0.02 10.86
CA CYS A 63 16.37 1.05 11.81
C CYS A 63 16.20 0.52 13.24
N TYR A 64 17.23 0.68 14.07
CA TYR A 64 17.22 0.20 15.44
C TYR A 64 17.66 1.30 16.42
N ASN A 65 17.17 1.23 17.67
CA ASN A 65 17.73 1.95 18.82
C ASN A 65 18.15 0.98 19.92
N THR A 66 19.11 1.40 20.73
CA THR A 66 19.39 0.74 22.00
C THR A 66 18.52 1.36 23.09
N ASN A 67 17.78 0.52 23.80
CA ASN A 67 17.05 0.93 24.99
C ASN A 67 18.06 1.24 26.11
N PRO A 68 18.10 2.48 26.65
CA PRO A 68 19.13 2.87 27.62
C PRO A 68 18.96 2.18 28.98
N VAL A 69 17.79 1.61 29.28
CA VAL A 69 17.50 0.94 30.55
C VAL A 69 17.83 -0.55 30.48
N THR A 70 17.45 -1.20 29.38
CA THR A 70 17.59 -2.66 29.24
C THR A 70 18.81 -3.06 28.42
N SER A 71 19.46 -2.11 27.73
CA SER A 71 20.55 -2.36 26.75
C SER A 71 20.18 -3.30 25.60
N ILE A 72 18.88 -3.45 25.33
CA ILE A 72 18.36 -4.27 24.23
C ILE A 72 18.30 -3.43 22.95
N LEU A 73 18.61 -4.05 21.81
CA LEU A 73 18.42 -3.47 20.48
C LEU A 73 16.95 -3.67 20.06
N GLU A 74 16.23 -2.57 19.88
CA GLU A 74 14.83 -2.55 19.50
C GLU A 74 14.69 -2.02 18.07
N THR A 75 13.77 -2.61 17.29
CA THR A 75 13.42 -2.10 15.96
C THR A 75 12.57 -0.85 16.10
N MET A 76 12.90 0.19 15.32
CA MET A 76 12.14 1.43 15.30
C MET A 76 10.88 1.28 14.44
N GLU A 77 9.78 1.80 14.96
CA GLU A 77 8.55 1.97 14.18
C GLU A 77 8.72 3.07 13.12
N LEU A 78 8.05 2.90 11.97
CA LEU A 78 7.99 3.89 10.91
C LEU A 78 7.34 5.19 11.39
N LEU A 79 7.89 6.32 10.96
CA LEU A 79 7.25 7.61 11.14
C LEU A 79 6.23 7.89 10.02
N PRO A 80 5.17 8.67 10.29
CA PRO A 80 4.29 9.12 9.22
C PRO A 80 5.08 9.99 8.23
N ALA A 81 4.92 9.70 6.94
CA ALA A 81 5.50 10.52 5.89
C ALA A 81 4.95 11.96 5.96
N PRO A 82 5.78 12.99 5.69
CA PRO A 82 5.34 14.37 5.62
C PRO A 82 4.18 14.58 4.62
N PRO A 83 3.28 15.56 4.83
CA PRO A 83 2.16 15.81 3.93
C PRO A 83 2.56 16.17 2.49
N ASP A 84 3.79 16.64 2.29
CA ASP A 84 4.36 16.96 0.99
C ASP A 84 5.10 15.77 0.33
N PHE A 85 4.92 14.56 0.88
CA PHE A 85 5.43 13.28 0.42
C PHE A 85 4.35 12.21 0.25
#